data_AF-A0A368H0M5-F1
#
_entry.id   AF-A0A368H0M5-F1
#
_cell.length_a   1.000
_cell.length_b   1.000
_cell.length_c   1.000
_cell.angle_alpha   90.00
_cell.angle_beta   90.00
_cell.angle_gamma   90.00
#
_symmetry.space_group_name_H-M   'P 1'
#
loop_
_entity.id
_entity.type
_entity.pdbx_description
1 polymer ?
#
loop_
_entity_poly.entity_id
_entity_poly.type
_entity_poly.pdbx_seq_one_letter_code
_entity_poly.pdbx_strand_id
1 'polypeptide(L)'
;MSGGSAAKYLVAKVTGTRAEAALKKRANTAVYGCGLSASGALAIPRLVVNDKVVTAREAHKPLRISGFNTRGIKHVAAGFGFSLFAAKDKLYGSGLNNRFQITSHIREAGKKGQEYYISSKRIQLPVQTTILSISSGRAHSLVATTSGVYAFGDNAHGQCGQDPEHRREVHGLVDSALPTVEIPSDSPAVAVHCALDTSFILTEKGEVFAFGLNEDGQCANGQFGIQWKPSTILGDAADEKIVSISGSSDTLLALSAKGEIFIWGQCEYGQAGIGNDTIQLTLSRAVPFPAGKIVSAGTTASSCIVNTESGEVYVWGVGLLGLGPTTQKLDRPTLMDQPLFDNKKVCKVYAGNTSFGAINHSGRLFVWGQNRALVIWCFNVDRLYKCFHCYVSDLITLMSEVVRAAGLVVFRRLLNRVEFLLLQASYEPYHWTPPKGHVDPGEDEWVAALRETNEEAGLLQEQLNIYEDCHETLCYEASYEPYHWTPPKGHVDPGEDEWVAALRETNEEAGLLQEQLNIYEDCHETLCYEVKGKPKTVKYWLAQLKNPDDVKLSHEHQNWKWAELDEAVKIADYAEMGALLRKFHAYIANLK
;
A
#
# COMPACT_ATOMS: atom_id res chain seq x y z
N MET A 1 28.75 7.46 -15.56
CA MET A 1 28.99 7.19 -14.13
C MET A 1 28.73 8.49 -13.38
N SER A 2 27.56 8.59 -12.75
CA SER A 2 27.20 9.70 -11.86
C SER A 2 26.27 9.11 -10.82
N GLY A 3 26.82 8.83 -9.63
CA GLY A 3 26.10 8.25 -8.49
C GLY A 3 24.99 9.17 -8.06
N GLY A 4 23.73 8.74 -8.18
CA GLY A 4 22.60 9.55 -7.70
C GLY A 4 22.50 9.41 -6.20
N SER A 5 22.60 10.49 -5.42
CA SER A 5 22.44 10.38 -3.96
C SER A 5 20.96 10.45 -3.56
N ALA A 6 20.52 9.57 -2.67
CA ALA A 6 19.14 9.58 -2.14
C ALA A 6 19.18 9.83 -0.62
N ALA A 7 18.45 10.85 -0.16
CA ALA A 7 18.41 11.21 1.26
C ALA A 7 17.01 11.03 1.86
N LYS A 8 16.91 10.37 3.02
CA LYS A 8 15.63 10.11 3.69
C LYS A 8 15.58 10.77 5.05
N TYR A 9 14.49 11.50 5.30
CA TYR A 9 14.35 12.32 6.50
C TYR A 9 13.18 11.89 7.34
N LEU A 10 13.34 11.92 8.66
CA LEU A 10 12.29 11.65 9.64
C LEU A 10 12.06 12.93 10.44
N VAL A 11 10.81 13.21 10.81
CA VAL A 11 10.47 14.49 11.46
C VAL A 11 10.57 14.35 12.97
N ALA A 12 11.21 15.29 13.66
CA ALA A 12 11.35 15.26 15.12
C ALA A 12 11.20 16.63 15.79
N LYS A 13 10.54 16.67 16.95
CA LYS A 13 10.27 17.86 17.79
C LYS A 13 11.17 17.86 19.02
N VAL A 14 11.86 18.93 19.40
CA VAL A 14 12.66 18.91 20.64
C VAL A 14 11.79 18.93 21.93
N THR A 15 12.13 18.17 23.00
CA THR A 15 11.47 18.21 24.32
C THR A 15 12.43 18.23 25.52
N GLY A 16 11.97 18.78 26.65
CA GLY A 16 12.47 18.52 28.01
C GLY A 16 11.28 18.46 28.98
N THR A 17 11.21 17.64 30.04
CA THR A 17 12.10 16.65 30.69
C THR A 17 11.28 15.47 31.30
N ARG A 18 11.89 14.26 31.37
CA ARG A 18 11.58 12.99 32.13
C ARG A 18 10.18 12.31 31.97
N ALA A 19 9.99 11.00 31.91
CA ALA A 19 10.81 9.77 31.88
C ALA A 19 9.93 8.55 31.45
N GLU A 20 10.56 7.54 30.83
CA GLU A 20 10.17 6.12 30.62
C GLU A 20 8.88 5.81 29.78
N ALA A 21 8.79 4.85 28.84
CA ALA A 21 9.44 3.53 28.69
C ALA A 21 9.34 2.94 27.26
N ALA A 22 10.25 2.00 26.99
CA ALA A 22 10.18 0.81 26.11
C ALA A 22 10.34 0.96 24.57
N LEU A 23 11.57 0.68 24.11
CA LEU A 23 11.91 0.36 22.70
C LEU A 23 11.08 -0.82 22.17
N LYS A 24 10.28 -0.59 21.12
CA LYS A 24 9.68 -1.67 20.31
C LYS A 24 10.61 -2.00 19.13
N LYS A 25 11.11 -3.24 19.11
CA LYS A 25 11.88 -3.82 18.00
C LYS A 25 11.13 -3.63 16.67
N ARG A 26 11.77 -3.00 15.68
CA ARG A 26 11.23 -2.81 14.33
C ARG A 26 11.07 -4.15 13.61
N ALA A 27 9.95 -4.30 12.90
CA ALA A 27 9.69 -5.48 12.07
C ALA A 27 10.30 -5.30 10.67
N ASN A 28 10.97 -6.33 10.16
CA ASN A 28 11.67 -6.33 8.86
C ASN A 28 10.72 -6.55 7.65
N THR A 29 9.48 -6.08 7.73
CA THR A 29 8.41 -6.39 6.75
C THR A 29 7.63 -5.14 6.40
N ALA A 30 7.47 -4.88 5.09
CA ALA A 30 6.65 -3.80 4.56
C ALA A 30 5.48 -4.38 3.75
N VAL A 31 4.31 -3.75 3.87
CA VAL A 31 3.10 -4.14 3.13
C VAL A 31 2.79 -3.05 2.11
N TYR A 32 2.51 -3.45 0.87
CA TYR A 32 2.13 -2.55 -0.22
C TYR A 32 0.73 -2.94 -0.75
N GLY A 33 -0.05 -1.94 -1.12
CA GLY A 33 -1.42 -2.11 -1.64
C GLY A 33 -1.70 -1.24 -2.85
N CYS A 34 -2.68 -1.64 -3.65
CA CYS A 34 -2.94 -1.06 -4.96
C CYS A 34 -4.30 -1.32 -5.58
N GLY A 35 -4.68 -0.48 -6.55
CA GLY A 35 -5.95 -0.58 -7.25
C GLY A 35 -7.07 0.15 -6.53
N LEU A 36 -8.26 -0.47 -6.48
CA LEU A 36 -9.47 0.11 -5.93
C LEU A 36 -9.35 0.37 -4.41
N SER A 37 -9.43 1.64 -4.03
CA SER A 37 -9.34 2.08 -2.63
C SER A 37 -10.71 2.39 -2.00
N ALA A 38 -11.74 2.56 -2.84
CA ALA A 38 -13.09 2.99 -2.46
C ALA A 38 -13.71 2.23 -1.30
N SER A 39 -13.51 0.92 -1.23
CA SER A 39 -14.05 0.11 -0.14
C SER A 39 -13.26 0.21 1.17
N GLY A 40 -12.03 0.75 1.14
CA GLY A 40 -11.10 0.70 2.25
C GLY A 40 -10.17 -0.53 2.26
N ALA A 41 -10.23 -1.39 1.24
CA ALA A 41 -9.46 -2.65 1.18
C ALA A 41 -7.94 -2.46 1.32
N LEU A 42 -7.42 -1.28 0.94
CA LEU A 42 -6.00 -0.97 1.02
C LEU A 42 -5.53 -0.54 2.41
N ALA A 43 -6.43 -0.32 3.37
CA ALA A 43 -6.10 0.24 4.70
C ALA A 43 -5.29 1.56 4.64
N ILE A 44 -5.51 2.37 3.61
CA ILE A 44 -4.87 3.69 3.43
C ILE A 44 -5.98 4.75 3.44
N PRO A 45 -6.32 5.33 4.59
CA PRO A 45 -7.52 6.16 4.73
C PRO A 45 -7.54 7.40 3.85
N ARG A 46 -6.37 8.01 3.61
CA ARG A 46 -6.22 9.17 2.74
C ARG A 46 -6.64 8.95 1.28
N LEU A 47 -6.84 7.70 0.85
CA LEU A 47 -7.33 7.41 -0.49
C LEU A 47 -8.85 7.51 -0.60
N VAL A 48 -9.58 7.49 0.51
CA VAL A 48 -11.04 7.58 0.53
C VAL A 48 -11.42 9.04 0.83
N VAL A 49 -12.10 9.69 -0.11
CA VAL A 49 -12.35 11.14 -0.10
C VAL A 49 -13.67 11.47 0.60
N ASN A 50 -14.67 10.60 0.51
CA ASN A 50 -15.94 10.76 1.20
C ASN A 50 -16.58 9.41 1.57
N ASP A 51 -16.68 9.14 2.87
CA ASP A 51 -17.25 7.90 3.42
C ASP A 51 -18.77 7.75 3.20
N LYS A 52 -19.48 8.82 2.82
CA LYS A 52 -20.93 8.83 2.59
C LYS A 52 -21.34 8.62 1.13
N VAL A 53 -20.43 8.88 0.17
CA VAL A 53 -20.71 8.80 -1.29
C VAL A 53 -19.73 7.88 -2.02
N VAL A 54 -18.76 7.28 -1.31
CA VAL A 54 -17.74 6.37 -1.85
C VAL A 54 -17.08 6.97 -3.11
N THR A 55 -16.51 8.17 -2.95
CA THR A 55 -15.52 8.68 -3.91
C THR A 55 -14.14 8.45 -3.34
N ALA A 56 -13.23 7.89 -4.14
CA ALA A 56 -11.90 7.56 -3.70
C ALA A 56 -10.88 7.80 -4.80
N ARG A 57 -9.66 8.18 -4.41
CA ARG A 57 -8.51 8.26 -5.29
C ARG A 57 -7.98 6.85 -5.49
N GLU A 58 -7.90 6.40 -6.73
CA GLU A 58 -7.33 5.08 -7.04
C GLU A 58 -5.83 5.10 -6.76
N ALA A 59 -5.31 4.00 -6.20
CA ALA A 59 -3.87 3.84 -6.05
C ALA A 59 -3.32 3.34 -7.39
N HIS A 60 -2.80 4.25 -8.22
CA HIS A 60 -2.21 4.00 -9.55
C HIS A 60 -0.73 3.51 -9.53
N LYS A 61 -0.11 3.39 -8.35
CA LYS A 61 1.18 2.69 -8.13
C LYS A 61 1.21 2.02 -6.76
N PRO A 62 2.09 1.02 -6.49
CA PRO A 62 2.11 0.35 -5.19
C PRO A 62 2.36 1.35 -4.08
N LEU A 63 1.41 1.46 -3.16
CA LEU A 63 1.53 2.36 -2.01
C LEU A 63 1.80 1.55 -0.76
N ARG A 64 2.82 1.96 -0.02
CA ARG A 64 3.13 1.37 1.27
C ARG A 64 2.01 1.66 2.27
N ILE A 65 1.54 0.62 2.96
CA ILE A 65 0.53 0.72 4.01
C ILE A 65 1.26 0.94 5.35
N SER A 66 1.54 2.20 5.66
CA SER A 66 2.40 2.60 6.79
C SER A 66 1.95 2.03 8.14
N GLY A 67 0.65 1.89 8.37
CA GLY A 67 0.08 1.35 9.61
C GLY A 67 0.52 -0.09 9.96
N PHE A 68 1.12 -0.83 9.02
CA PHE A 68 1.62 -2.18 9.21
C PHE A 68 3.13 -2.30 9.38
N ASN A 69 3.89 -1.21 9.21
CA ASN A 69 5.36 -1.22 9.25
C ASN A 69 5.94 -1.79 10.55
N THR A 70 5.28 -1.57 11.69
CA THR A 70 5.73 -2.02 13.02
C THR A 70 5.02 -3.29 13.50
N ARG A 71 4.14 -3.87 12.67
CA ARG A 71 3.24 -4.96 13.10
C ARG A 71 3.72 -6.35 12.71
N GLY A 72 4.79 -6.47 11.93
CA GLY A 72 5.36 -7.77 11.54
C GLY A 72 4.38 -8.62 10.75
N ILE A 73 3.64 -8.00 9.82
CA ILE A 73 2.69 -8.70 8.95
C ILE A 73 3.44 -9.71 8.09
N LYS A 74 2.98 -10.96 8.14
CA LYS A 74 3.54 -12.10 7.42
C LYS A 74 2.62 -12.62 6.32
N HIS A 75 1.31 -12.43 6.49
CA HIS A 75 0.31 -12.93 5.55
C HIS A 75 -0.65 -11.80 5.18
N VAL A 76 -1.05 -11.79 3.91
CA VAL A 76 -2.06 -10.89 3.35
C VAL A 76 -3.01 -11.73 2.52
N ALA A 77 -4.31 -11.50 2.67
CA ALA A 77 -5.34 -12.06 1.82
C ALA A 77 -6.23 -10.94 1.28
N ALA A 78 -6.59 -11.01 0.00
CA ALA A 78 -7.46 -10.04 -0.65
C ALA A 78 -8.76 -10.75 -1.05
N GLY A 79 -9.86 -10.31 -0.46
CA GLY A 79 -11.21 -10.70 -0.87
C GLY A 79 -11.84 -9.63 -1.77
N PHE A 80 -13.12 -9.80 -2.09
CA PHE A 80 -13.80 -8.89 -3.02
C PHE A 80 -14.16 -7.58 -2.33
N GLY A 81 -13.27 -6.60 -2.46
CA GLY A 81 -13.42 -5.28 -1.84
C GLY A 81 -12.97 -5.22 -0.39
N PHE A 82 -12.26 -6.22 0.12
CA PHE A 82 -11.68 -6.20 1.47
C PHE A 82 -10.36 -6.98 1.53
N SER A 83 -9.61 -6.76 2.60
CA SER A 83 -8.32 -7.44 2.82
C SER A 83 -8.17 -7.85 4.27
N LEU A 84 -7.48 -8.96 4.49
CA LEU A 84 -6.97 -9.40 5.78
C LEU A 84 -5.44 -9.31 5.82
N PHE A 85 -4.93 -8.99 7.01
CA PHE A 85 -3.49 -8.88 7.29
C PHE A 85 -3.21 -9.59 8.60
N ALA A 86 -2.26 -10.53 8.60
CA ALA A 86 -1.90 -11.28 9.80
C ALA A 86 -0.41 -11.14 10.13
N ALA A 87 -0.14 -10.80 11.39
CA ALA A 87 1.15 -11.04 12.04
C ALA A 87 1.19 -12.47 12.61
N LYS A 88 2.16 -12.76 13.49
CA LYS A 88 2.26 -14.07 14.16
C LYS A 88 0.98 -14.46 14.91
N ASP A 89 0.40 -13.54 15.67
CA ASP A 89 -0.70 -13.79 16.62
C ASP A 89 -1.79 -12.71 16.57
N LYS A 90 -1.70 -11.80 15.60
CA LYS A 90 -2.63 -10.67 15.45
C LYS A 90 -3.19 -10.65 14.05
N LEU A 91 -4.51 -10.58 13.98
CA LEU A 91 -5.26 -10.49 12.74
C LEU A 91 -5.88 -9.10 12.62
N TYR A 92 -5.84 -8.56 11.41
CA TYR A 92 -6.42 -7.28 11.05
C TYR A 92 -7.22 -7.43 9.76
N GLY A 93 -8.24 -6.61 9.57
CA GLY A 93 -8.95 -6.49 8.30
C GLY A 93 -9.34 -5.05 7.99
N SER A 94 -9.54 -4.76 6.71
CA SER A 94 -10.04 -3.47 6.21
C SER A 94 -10.82 -3.68 4.92
N GLY A 95 -11.71 -2.76 4.58
CA GLY A 95 -12.54 -2.85 3.39
C GLY A 95 -14.01 -3.08 3.69
N LEU A 96 -14.71 -3.64 2.70
CA LEU A 96 -16.11 -4.02 2.78
C LEU A 96 -16.33 -5.01 3.93
N ASN A 97 -17.38 -4.79 4.72
CA ASN A 97 -17.78 -5.61 5.85
C ASN A 97 -19.31 -5.81 5.96
N ASN A 98 -20.04 -5.66 4.85
CA ASN A 98 -21.50 -5.78 4.82
C ASN A 98 -22.03 -7.19 5.14
N ARG A 99 -21.17 -8.22 5.10
CA ARG A 99 -21.47 -9.62 5.46
C ARG A 99 -20.58 -10.11 6.60
N PHE A 100 -20.01 -9.21 7.40
CA PHE A 100 -19.14 -9.52 8.55
C PHE A 100 -17.79 -10.22 8.23
N GLN A 101 -17.30 -10.09 7.01
CA GLN A 101 -16.02 -10.67 6.56
C GLN A 101 -14.75 -10.14 7.29
N ILE A 102 -14.87 -9.14 8.18
CA ILE A 102 -13.82 -8.57 9.06
C ILE A 102 -14.23 -8.62 10.57
N THR A 103 -15.38 -9.17 10.91
CA THR A 103 -15.81 -9.68 12.25
C THR A 103 -16.12 -8.76 13.46
N SER A 104 -16.14 -7.42 13.45
CA SER A 104 -16.75 -6.65 14.59
C SER A 104 -16.97 -5.15 14.32
N HIS A 105 -18.15 -4.54 14.54
CA HIS A 105 -18.91 -4.43 15.81
C HIS A 105 -20.45 -4.53 15.67
N ILE A 106 -21.06 -5.16 16.70
CA ILE A 106 -22.19 -4.72 17.56
C ILE A 106 -23.42 -4.09 16.87
N ARG A 107 -24.55 -4.82 16.90
CA ARG A 107 -25.89 -4.20 16.86
C ARG A 107 -26.19 -3.65 18.27
N GLU A 108 -26.01 -2.35 18.50
CA GLU A 108 -27.00 -1.67 19.36
C GLU A 108 -28.33 -1.83 18.61
N ALA A 109 -29.35 -2.38 19.27
CA ALA A 109 -30.65 -2.56 18.65
C ALA A 109 -31.12 -1.22 18.02
N GLY A 110 -31.15 -1.16 16.68
CA GLY A 110 -31.64 0.00 15.92
C GLY A 110 -30.62 0.84 15.13
N LYS A 111 -29.30 0.59 15.16
CA LYS A 111 -28.33 1.32 14.31
C LYS A 111 -27.79 0.45 13.15
N LYS A 112 -27.68 1.01 11.94
CA LYS A 112 -27.07 0.34 10.78
C LYS A 112 -25.59 0.08 11.07
N GLY A 113 -25.11 -1.14 10.83
CA GLY A 113 -23.71 -1.53 11.01
C GLY A 113 -22.77 -0.77 10.06
N GLN A 114 -21.49 -0.68 10.42
CA GLN A 114 -20.49 -0.04 9.56
C GLN A 114 -20.13 -0.98 8.38
N GLU A 115 -20.61 -0.63 7.19
CA GLU A 115 -20.44 -1.43 5.97
C GLU A 115 -19.00 -1.42 5.41
N TYR A 116 -18.17 -0.46 5.83
CA TYR A 116 -16.80 -0.26 5.34
C TYR A 116 -15.82 0.11 6.45
N TYR A 117 -14.68 -0.57 6.50
CA TYR A 117 -13.53 -0.21 7.34
C TYR A 117 -12.40 0.38 6.50
N ILE A 118 -12.34 1.70 6.46
CA ILE A 118 -11.32 2.43 5.72
C ILE A 118 -9.91 2.24 6.31
N SER A 119 -9.82 2.12 7.63
CA SER A 119 -8.59 1.79 8.36
C SER A 119 -8.59 0.33 8.80
N SER A 120 -7.40 -0.25 8.98
CA SER A 120 -7.27 -1.59 9.56
C SER A 120 -7.96 -1.69 10.92
N LYS A 121 -8.87 -2.65 11.08
CA LYS A 121 -9.48 -3.05 12.36
C LYS A 121 -8.86 -4.35 12.84
N ARG A 122 -8.63 -4.45 14.15
CA ARG A 122 -8.15 -5.69 14.77
C ARG A 122 -9.30 -6.68 14.87
N ILE A 123 -9.04 -7.91 14.43
CA ILE A 123 -9.96 -9.03 14.54
C ILE A 123 -9.55 -9.85 15.77
N GLN A 124 -10.50 -10.09 16.67
CA GLN A 124 -10.23 -10.83 17.90
C GLN A 124 -10.50 -12.33 17.66
N LEU A 125 -9.44 -13.13 17.73
CA LEU A 125 -9.54 -14.58 17.74
C LEU A 125 -9.97 -15.06 19.14
N PRO A 126 -10.71 -16.17 19.25
CA PRO A 126 -11.33 -16.60 20.51
C PRO A 126 -10.30 -17.13 21.53
N VAL A 127 -9.15 -17.59 21.07
CA VAL A 127 -8.05 -18.07 21.91
C VAL A 127 -6.73 -17.47 21.43
N GLN A 128 -5.76 -17.37 22.33
CA GLN A 128 -4.40 -16.98 21.97
C GLN A 128 -3.75 -18.10 21.14
N THR A 129 -3.35 -17.79 19.91
CA THR A 129 -2.87 -18.79 18.96
C THR A 129 -1.91 -18.17 17.95
N THR A 130 -1.15 -19.01 17.24
CA THR A 130 -0.30 -18.56 16.11
C THR A 130 -1.07 -18.75 14.80
N ILE A 131 -1.14 -17.68 14.00
CA ILE A 131 -1.74 -17.69 12.68
C ILE A 131 -0.75 -18.33 11.69
N LEU A 132 -1.23 -19.34 10.96
CA LEU A 132 -0.46 -20.11 9.99
C LEU A 132 -0.76 -19.67 8.56
N SER A 133 -2.04 -19.43 8.25
CA SER A 133 -2.51 -19.00 6.94
C SER A 133 -3.81 -18.23 7.05
N ILE A 134 -4.02 -17.28 6.15
CA ILE A 134 -5.29 -16.56 5.98
C ILE A 134 -5.70 -16.60 4.51
N SER A 135 -6.99 -16.62 4.27
CA SER A 135 -7.55 -16.49 2.93
C SER A 135 -8.90 -15.77 2.98
N SER A 136 -9.26 -15.12 1.88
CA SER A 136 -10.48 -14.32 1.77
C SER A 136 -11.14 -14.58 0.43
N GLY A 137 -12.43 -14.92 0.45
CA GLY A 137 -13.23 -15.16 -0.74
C GLY A 137 -14.02 -13.93 -1.18
N ARG A 138 -15.21 -14.15 -1.72
CA ARG A 138 -16.11 -13.06 -2.13
C ARG A 138 -16.61 -12.26 -0.92
N ALA A 139 -17.08 -12.94 0.12
CA ALA A 139 -17.68 -12.29 1.28
C ALA A 139 -17.42 -13.03 2.61
N HIS A 140 -16.42 -13.92 2.63
CA HIS A 140 -16.02 -14.68 3.82
C HIS A 140 -14.50 -14.79 3.90
N SER A 141 -14.02 -15.23 5.06
CA SER A 141 -12.61 -15.41 5.33
C SER A 141 -12.36 -16.67 6.13
N LEU A 142 -11.18 -17.26 5.92
CA LEU A 142 -10.63 -18.36 6.68
C LEU A 142 -9.32 -17.97 7.33
N VAL A 143 -9.09 -18.49 8.54
CA VAL A 143 -7.87 -18.31 9.31
C VAL A 143 -7.45 -19.66 9.87
N ALA A 144 -6.38 -20.25 9.34
CA ALA A 144 -5.74 -21.41 9.94
C ALA A 144 -4.80 -20.96 11.06
N THR A 145 -4.90 -21.64 12.20
CA THR A 145 -4.08 -21.37 13.38
C THR A 145 -3.60 -22.67 14.01
N THR A 146 -2.64 -22.57 14.93
CA THR A 146 -2.21 -23.72 15.74
C THR A 146 -3.31 -24.29 16.66
N SER A 147 -4.45 -23.59 16.80
CA SER A 147 -5.58 -24.01 17.65
C SER A 147 -6.81 -24.45 16.84
N GLY A 148 -6.71 -24.48 15.51
CA GLY A 148 -7.81 -24.82 14.61
C GLY A 148 -8.04 -23.78 13.52
N VAL A 149 -9.05 -24.04 12.68
CA VAL A 149 -9.46 -23.15 11.60
C VAL A 149 -10.69 -22.35 12.02
N TYR A 150 -10.65 -21.04 11.83
CA TYR A 150 -11.78 -20.14 12.05
C TYR A 150 -12.29 -19.64 10.72
N ALA A 151 -13.62 -19.55 10.60
CA ALA A 151 -14.30 -18.98 9.45
C ALA A 151 -15.27 -17.89 9.89
N PHE A 152 -15.40 -16.85 9.07
CA PHE A 152 -16.32 -15.74 9.34
C PHE A 152 -16.69 -15.00 8.06
N GLY A 153 -17.86 -14.36 8.09
CA GLY A 153 -18.45 -13.64 6.97
C GLY A 153 -19.77 -14.27 6.51
N ASP A 154 -20.01 -14.19 5.21
CA ASP A 154 -21.13 -14.85 4.55
C ASP A 154 -21.06 -16.37 4.72
N ASN A 155 -22.21 -16.96 5.03
CA ASN A 155 -22.41 -18.41 5.10
C ASN A 155 -23.69 -18.83 4.36
N ALA A 156 -24.16 -18.05 3.38
CA ALA A 156 -25.36 -18.39 2.61
C ALA A 156 -25.24 -19.73 1.85
N HIS A 157 -24.02 -20.15 1.52
CA HIS A 157 -23.71 -21.40 0.85
C HIS A 157 -22.92 -22.37 1.75
N GLY A 158 -22.88 -22.14 3.07
CA GLY A 158 -22.12 -23.01 3.98
C GLY A 158 -20.60 -22.81 3.93
N GLN A 159 -20.10 -21.75 3.29
CA GLN A 159 -18.67 -21.52 3.06
C GLN A 159 -17.87 -21.15 4.32
N CYS A 160 -18.55 -20.98 5.46
CA CYS A 160 -17.93 -20.90 6.78
C CYS A 160 -17.97 -22.22 7.57
N GLY A 161 -18.38 -23.34 6.96
CA GLY A 161 -18.34 -24.64 7.62
C GLY A 161 -19.44 -24.81 8.66
N GLN A 162 -20.57 -24.13 8.48
CA GLN A 162 -21.71 -24.11 9.40
C GLN A 162 -23.00 -24.30 8.60
N ASP A 163 -24.03 -24.87 9.23
CA ASP A 163 -25.32 -25.08 8.57
C ASP A 163 -25.96 -23.74 8.13
N PRO A 164 -26.10 -23.49 6.81
CA PRO A 164 -26.62 -22.23 6.29
C PRO A 164 -28.12 -22.02 6.58
N GLU A 165 -28.87 -23.08 6.90
CA GLU A 165 -30.28 -22.95 7.29
C GLU A 165 -30.42 -22.32 8.67
N HIS A 166 -29.50 -22.67 9.58
CA HIS A 166 -29.49 -22.17 10.96
C HIS A 166 -28.63 -20.91 11.12
N ARG A 167 -27.60 -20.74 10.29
CA ARG A 167 -26.60 -19.68 10.43
C ARG A 167 -26.14 -19.17 9.07
N ARG A 168 -26.84 -18.17 8.52
CA ARG A 168 -26.48 -17.55 7.23
C ARG A 168 -25.24 -16.66 7.26
N GLU A 169 -24.78 -16.25 8.43
CA GLU A 169 -23.60 -15.40 8.62
C GLU A 169 -22.86 -15.82 9.88
N VAL A 170 -21.52 -15.82 9.83
CA VAL A 170 -20.66 -16.21 10.96
C VAL A 170 -19.82 -15.01 11.38
N HIS A 171 -19.98 -14.57 12.62
CA HIS A 171 -19.27 -13.44 13.18
C HIS A 171 -19.02 -13.63 14.68
N GLY A 172 -17.98 -13.00 15.23
CA GLY A 172 -17.71 -13.00 16.67
C GLY A 172 -18.59 -11.96 17.37
N LEU A 173 -19.43 -12.38 18.31
CA LEU A 173 -20.14 -11.47 19.21
C LEU A 173 -19.38 -11.34 20.53
N VAL A 174 -19.65 -10.27 21.28
CA VAL A 174 -19.04 -10.04 22.62
C VAL A 174 -19.23 -11.25 23.54
N ASP A 175 -20.39 -11.93 23.43
CA ASP A 175 -20.75 -13.08 24.27
C ASP A 175 -20.66 -14.43 23.54
N SER A 176 -20.21 -14.46 22.27
CA SER A 176 -20.09 -15.70 21.49
C SER A 176 -18.82 -15.69 20.63
N ALA A 177 -17.89 -16.56 21.01
CA ALA A 177 -16.64 -16.82 20.30
C ALA A 177 -16.90 -17.30 18.86
N LEU A 178 -15.95 -16.99 17.96
CA LEU A 178 -15.96 -17.56 16.60
C LEU A 178 -15.87 -19.08 16.67
N PRO A 179 -16.79 -19.83 16.01
CA PRO A 179 -16.73 -21.29 16.01
C PRO A 179 -15.50 -21.76 15.22
N THR A 180 -14.92 -22.88 15.67
CA THR A 180 -13.94 -23.63 14.88
C THR A 180 -14.65 -24.46 13.83
N VAL A 181 -14.05 -24.56 12.64
CA VAL A 181 -14.50 -25.47 11.60
C VAL A 181 -14.10 -26.90 11.98
N GLU A 182 -15.06 -27.82 11.98
CA GLU A 182 -14.82 -29.25 12.24
C GLU A 182 -14.17 -29.90 11.02
N ILE A 183 -12.93 -30.37 11.16
CA ILE A 183 -12.17 -31.01 10.09
C ILE A 183 -12.17 -32.52 10.36
N PRO A 184 -12.64 -33.37 9.43
CA PRO A 184 -12.64 -34.82 9.61
C PRO A 184 -11.25 -35.42 9.35
N SER A 185 -10.22 -34.94 10.07
CA SER A 185 -8.86 -35.47 10.08
C SER A 185 -8.17 -35.18 11.41
N ASP A 186 -7.33 -36.10 11.84
CA ASP A 186 -6.43 -35.92 12.98
C ASP A 186 -5.17 -35.10 12.62
N SER A 187 -4.95 -34.81 11.33
CA SER A 187 -3.83 -34.00 10.86
C SER A 187 -4.16 -32.51 11.03
N PRO A 188 -3.27 -31.70 11.65
CA PRO A 188 -3.52 -30.28 11.82
C PRO A 188 -3.59 -29.56 10.46
N ALA A 189 -4.46 -28.55 10.38
CA ALA A 189 -4.53 -27.64 9.24
C ALA A 189 -3.30 -26.73 9.21
N VAL A 190 -2.67 -26.61 8.04
CA VAL A 190 -1.48 -25.78 7.82
C VAL A 190 -1.72 -24.64 6.85
N ALA A 191 -2.70 -24.78 5.95
CA ALA A 191 -3.11 -23.73 5.03
C ALA A 191 -4.62 -23.74 4.78
N VAL A 192 -5.13 -22.59 4.36
CA VAL A 192 -6.52 -22.38 3.97
C VAL A 192 -6.56 -21.62 2.65
N HIS A 193 -7.57 -21.90 1.84
CA HIS A 193 -7.82 -21.20 0.59
C HIS A 193 -9.31 -20.89 0.44
N CYS A 194 -9.62 -19.73 -0.12
CA CYS A 194 -10.99 -19.31 -0.40
C CYS A 194 -11.08 -19.01 -1.89
N ALA A 195 -12.06 -19.62 -2.54
CA ALA A 195 -12.55 -19.21 -3.85
C ALA A 195 -13.66 -18.15 -3.66
N LEU A 196 -14.60 -18.03 -4.60
CA LEU A 196 -15.74 -17.11 -4.47
C LEU A 196 -16.58 -17.43 -3.23
N ASP A 197 -17.25 -18.59 -3.25
CA ASP A 197 -18.15 -19.04 -2.18
C ASP A 197 -17.82 -20.49 -1.76
N THR A 198 -16.59 -20.93 -2.00
CA THR A 198 -16.08 -22.24 -1.60
C THR A 198 -14.79 -22.06 -0.81
N SER A 199 -14.59 -22.96 0.15
CA SER A 199 -13.56 -22.92 1.17
C SER A 199 -12.79 -24.22 1.16
N PHE A 200 -11.47 -24.13 1.33
CA PHE A 200 -10.57 -25.27 1.34
C PHE A 200 -9.63 -25.22 2.54
N ILE A 201 -9.37 -26.39 3.11
CA ILE A 201 -8.42 -26.59 4.19
C ILE A 201 -7.39 -27.63 3.73
N LEU A 202 -6.11 -27.31 3.90
CA LEU A 202 -4.99 -28.20 3.62
C LEU A 202 -4.33 -28.61 4.95
N THR A 203 -4.18 -29.92 5.18
CA THR A 203 -3.53 -30.46 6.38
C THR A 203 -2.04 -30.70 6.17
N GLU A 204 -1.28 -30.91 7.26
CA GLU A 204 0.15 -31.23 7.22
C GLU A 204 0.47 -32.53 6.44
N LYS A 205 -0.45 -33.52 6.49
CA LYS A 205 -0.35 -34.74 5.69
C LYS A 205 -0.58 -34.52 4.19
N GLY A 206 -1.09 -33.35 3.80
CA GLY A 206 -1.42 -33.00 2.43
C GLY A 206 -2.86 -33.36 2.04
N GLU A 207 -3.73 -33.62 3.01
CA GLU A 207 -5.16 -33.89 2.76
C GLU A 207 -5.88 -32.56 2.50
N VAL A 208 -6.84 -32.58 1.58
CA VAL A 208 -7.64 -31.41 1.22
C VAL A 208 -9.10 -31.63 1.56
N PHE A 209 -9.67 -30.70 2.32
CA PHE A 209 -11.10 -30.67 2.64
C PHE A 209 -11.75 -29.45 2.01
N ALA A 210 -12.92 -29.63 1.42
CA ALA A 210 -13.69 -28.57 0.77
C ALA A 210 -15.11 -28.47 1.34
N PHE A 211 -15.64 -27.24 1.38
CA PHE A 211 -17.00 -26.91 1.81
C PHE A 211 -17.43 -25.54 1.24
N GLY A 212 -18.74 -25.33 1.14
CA GLY A 212 -19.34 -24.12 0.57
C GLY A 212 -20.25 -24.44 -0.62
N LEU A 213 -20.32 -23.50 -1.55
CA LEU A 213 -20.97 -23.70 -2.84
C LEU A 213 -20.27 -24.84 -3.60
N ASN A 214 -21.05 -25.64 -4.32
CA ASN A 214 -20.55 -26.77 -5.12
C ASN A 214 -21.40 -27.01 -6.38
N GLU A 215 -22.03 -25.96 -6.94
CA GLU A 215 -22.88 -26.11 -8.14
C GLU A 215 -22.07 -26.48 -9.39
N ASP A 216 -20.79 -26.09 -9.45
CA ASP A 216 -19.88 -26.48 -10.55
C ASP A 216 -18.95 -27.64 -10.20
N GLY A 217 -19.16 -28.30 -9.05
CA GLY A 217 -18.24 -29.33 -8.56
C GLY A 217 -17.00 -28.78 -7.85
N GLN A 218 -17.02 -27.52 -7.39
CA GLN A 218 -15.90 -26.83 -6.73
C GLN A 218 -15.34 -27.58 -5.49
N CYS A 219 -16.14 -28.41 -4.82
CA CYS A 219 -15.72 -29.22 -3.67
C CYS A 219 -15.05 -30.55 -4.06
N ALA A 220 -15.04 -30.93 -5.34
CA ALA A 220 -14.43 -32.16 -5.85
C ALA A 220 -14.84 -33.47 -5.13
N ASN A 221 -16.04 -33.54 -4.55
CA ASN A 221 -16.47 -34.68 -3.73
C ASN A 221 -17.48 -35.61 -4.44
N GLY A 222 -17.59 -35.51 -5.77
CA GLY A 222 -18.52 -36.29 -6.59
C GLY A 222 -19.98 -35.84 -6.48
N GLN A 223 -20.27 -34.77 -5.74
CA GLN A 223 -21.63 -34.24 -5.55
C GLN A 223 -21.76 -32.84 -6.15
N PHE A 224 -23.00 -32.35 -6.23
CA PHE A 224 -23.37 -30.96 -6.52
C PHE A 224 -24.18 -30.38 -5.37
N GLY A 225 -24.42 -29.07 -5.39
CA GLY A 225 -25.22 -28.37 -4.40
C GLY A 225 -24.48 -28.10 -3.09
N ILE A 226 -25.05 -27.26 -2.23
CA ILE A 226 -24.39 -26.74 -1.01
C ILE A 226 -23.77 -27.85 -0.13
N GLN A 227 -22.46 -27.74 0.13
CA GLN A 227 -21.68 -28.67 0.97
C GLN A 227 -21.15 -27.93 2.21
N TRP A 228 -21.96 -27.77 3.25
CA TRP A 228 -21.55 -26.92 4.39
C TRP A 228 -20.65 -27.63 5.42
N LYS A 229 -20.49 -28.95 5.33
CA LYS A 229 -19.52 -29.70 6.14
C LYS A 229 -18.25 -29.95 5.32
N PRO A 230 -17.05 -29.72 5.89
CA PRO A 230 -15.80 -30.08 5.23
C PRO A 230 -15.80 -31.55 4.81
N SER A 231 -15.55 -31.81 3.53
CA SER A 231 -15.48 -33.15 2.95
C SER A 231 -14.19 -33.30 2.15
N THR A 232 -13.62 -34.51 2.16
CA THR A 232 -12.39 -34.81 1.43
C THR A 232 -12.62 -34.69 -0.07
N ILE A 233 -11.66 -34.10 -0.78
CA ILE A 233 -11.70 -34.11 -2.25
C ILE A 233 -11.47 -35.54 -2.79
N LEU A 234 -12.07 -35.85 -3.92
CA LEU A 234 -11.98 -37.13 -4.62
C LEU A 234 -11.36 -36.95 -6.00
N GLY A 235 -11.12 -38.06 -6.71
CA GLY A 235 -10.49 -38.09 -8.02
C GLY A 235 -8.98 -38.30 -7.94
N ASP A 236 -8.27 -37.86 -8.98
CA ASP A 236 -6.85 -38.16 -9.16
C ASP A 236 -5.94 -37.55 -8.06
N ALA A 237 -6.41 -36.50 -7.37
CA ALA A 237 -5.67 -35.85 -6.28
C ALA A 237 -5.93 -36.46 -4.90
N ALA A 238 -6.87 -37.40 -4.75
CA ALA A 238 -7.34 -37.88 -3.45
C ALA A 238 -6.25 -38.54 -2.60
N ASP A 239 -5.37 -39.31 -3.25
CA ASP A 239 -4.27 -40.04 -2.60
C ASP A 239 -2.91 -39.33 -2.73
N GLU A 240 -2.91 -38.09 -3.24
CA GLU A 240 -1.69 -37.32 -3.45
C GLU A 240 -1.40 -36.41 -2.26
N LYS A 241 -0.11 -36.26 -1.93
CA LYS A 241 0.31 -35.28 -0.93
C LYS A 241 0.26 -33.88 -1.53
N ILE A 242 -0.86 -33.18 -1.32
CA ILE A 242 -1.04 -31.81 -1.80
C ILE A 242 -0.21 -30.84 -0.96
N VAL A 243 0.41 -29.86 -1.62
CA VAL A 243 1.24 -28.82 -0.99
C VAL A 243 0.70 -27.42 -1.20
N SER A 244 -0.19 -27.23 -2.19
CA SER A 244 -0.82 -25.94 -2.45
C SER A 244 -2.15 -26.13 -3.18
N ILE A 245 -3.09 -25.23 -2.88
CA ILE A 245 -4.38 -25.08 -3.57
C ILE A 245 -4.46 -23.63 -4.05
N SER A 246 -5.02 -23.43 -5.24
CA SER A 246 -5.19 -22.12 -5.84
C SER A 246 -6.50 -22.04 -6.62
N GLY A 247 -7.10 -20.86 -6.66
CA GLY A 247 -8.45 -20.66 -7.20
C GLY A 247 -8.99 -19.27 -6.93
N SER A 248 -9.16 -18.42 -7.94
CA SER A 248 -9.82 -17.12 -7.74
C SER A 248 -11.33 -17.16 -7.92
N SER A 249 -11.82 -18.22 -8.57
CA SER A 249 -13.20 -18.46 -8.99
C SER A 249 -13.58 -19.92 -8.71
N ASP A 250 -14.53 -20.45 -9.46
CA ASP A 250 -14.98 -21.84 -9.40
C ASP A 250 -14.04 -22.83 -10.12
N THR A 251 -12.93 -22.37 -10.74
CA THR A 251 -11.85 -23.22 -11.26
C THR A 251 -10.74 -23.38 -10.22
N LEU A 252 -10.46 -24.61 -9.81
CA LEU A 252 -9.48 -24.90 -8.76
C LEU A 252 -8.29 -25.69 -9.31
N LEU A 253 -7.09 -25.38 -8.81
CA LEU A 253 -5.88 -26.17 -9.02
C LEU A 253 -5.27 -26.60 -7.68
N ALA A 254 -4.92 -27.88 -7.57
CA ALA A 254 -4.01 -28.40 -6.55
C ALA A 254 -2.64 -28.72 -7.15
N LEU A 255 -1.59 -28.54 -6.36
CA LEU A 255 -0.21 -28.94 -6.65
C LEU A 255 0.23 -30.00 -5.65
N SER A 256 0.70 -31.16 -6.12
CA SER A 256 1.26 -32.21 -5.26
C SER A 256 2.74 -31.97 -4.94
N ALA A 257 3.25 -32.64 -3.90
CA ALA A 257 4.67 -32.64 -3.55
C ALA A 257 5.57 -33.20 -4.67
N LYS A 258 5.00 -34.05 -5.55
CA LYS A 258 5.66 -34.58 -6.75
C LYS A 258 5.75 -33.54 -7.86
N GLY A 259 5.00 -32.42 -7.76
CA GLY A 259 4.94 -31.36 -8.75
C GLY A 259 3.97 -31.64 -9.89
N GLU A 260 2.97 -32.47 -9.63
CA GLU A 260 1.83 -32.71 -10.52
C GLU A 260 0.70 -31.75 -10.17
N ILE A 261 -0.09 -31.37 -11.16
CA ILE A 261 -1.23 -30.47 -10.99
C ILE A 261 -2.55 -31.18 -11.28
N PHE A 262 -3.55 -30.84 -10.48
CA PHE A 262 -4.90 -31.40 -10.56
C PHE A 262 -5.90 -30.28 -10.62
N ILE A 263 -6.88 -30.39 -11.50
CA ILE A 263 -7.90 -29.37 -11.75
C ILE A 263 -9.31 -29.92 -11.51
N TRP A 264 -10.22 -29.08 -11.02
CA TRP A 264 -11.64 -29.38 -10.92
C TRP A 264 -12.50 -28.11 -10.84
N GLY A 265 -13.80 -28.32 -10.67
CA GLY A 265 -14.80 -27.26 -10.64
C GLY A 265 -15.16 -26.82 -12.04
N GLN A 266 -15.37 -25.52 -12.20
CA GLN A 266 -15.75 -24.90 -13.46
C GLN A 266 -14.56 -24.90 -14.45
N CYS A 267 -14.75 -25.53 -15.61
CA CYS A 267 -13.73 -25.74 -16.64
C CYS A 267 -14.25 -25.43 -18.06
N GLU A 268 -15.24 -24.54 -18.20
CA GLU A 268 -15.91 -24.26 -19.49
C GLU A 268 -15.02 -23.58 -20.54
N TYR A 269 -13.87 -23.06 -20.12
CA TYR A 269 -12.91 -22.36 -20.98
C TYR A 269 -11.75 -23.27 -21.44
N GLY A 270 -11.86 -24.58 -21.26
CA GLY A 270 -10.84 -25.54 -21.65
C GLY A 270 -9.64 -25.58 -20.70
N GLN A 271 -9.78 -25.04 -19.48
CA GLN A 271 -8.71 -25.04 -18.47
C GLN A 271 -8.25 -26.45 -18.10
N ALA A 272 -9.11 -27.46 -18.23
CA ALA A 272 -8.69 -28.83 -17.95
C ALA A 272 -7.67 -29.36 -18.97
N GLY A 273 -7.78 -28.92 -20.24
CA GLY A 273 -6.87 -29.32 -21.32
C GLY A 273 -6.94 -30.80 -21.72
N ILE A 274 -8.09 -31.45 -21.52
CA ILE A 274 -8.22 -32.92 -21.62
C ILE A 274 -9.20 -33.38 -22.70
N GLY A 275 -9.54 -32.49 -23.63
CA GLY A 275 -10.28 -32.81 -24.85
C GLY A 275 -11.69 -33.37 -24.64
N ASN A 276 -12.27 -33.22 -23.45
CA ASN A 276 -13.65 -33.59 -23.15
C ASN A 276 -14.53 -32.34 -23.04
N ASP A 277 -15.80 -32.47 -23.45
CA ASP A 277 -16.79 -31.38 -23.38
C ASP A 277 -17.35 -31.16 -21.96
N THR A 278 -16.74 -31.77 -20.93
CA THR A 278 -17.21 -31.66 -19.55
C THR A 278 -16.74 -30.33 -18.96
N ILE A 279 -17.69 -29.40 -18.80
CA ILE A 279 -17.43 -28.04 -18.32
C ILE A 279 -17.47 -27.89 -16.79
N GLN A 280 -17.96 -28.91 -16.07
CA GLN A 280 -18.03 -28.94 -14.61
C GLN A 280 -17.46 -30.27 -14.11
N LEU A 281 -16.38 -30.21 -13.33
CA LEU A 281 -15.67 -31.38 -12.84
C LEU A 281 -15.92 -31.55 -11.33
N THR A 282 -16.71 -32.54 -10.96
CA THR A 282 -17.01 -32.90 -9.56
C THR A 282 -15.93 -33.78 -8.92
N LEU A 283 -14.90 -34.15 -9.66
CA LEU A 283 -13.74 -34.91 -9.19
C LEU A 283 -12.47 -34.20 -9.68
N SER A 284 -11.44 -34.20 -8.84
CA SER A 284 -10.11 -33.74 -9.26
C SER A 284 -9.57 -34.58 -10.41
N ARG A 285 -8.93 -33.92 -11.37
CA ARG A 285 -8.37 -34.57 -12.54
C ARG A 285 -6.96 -34.08 -12.81
N ALA A 286 -6.03 -35.01 -13.05
CA ALA A 286 -4.66 -34.69 -13.40
C ALA A 286 -4.63 -33.92 -14.73
N VAL A 287 -3.88 -32.82 -14.77
CA VAL A 287 -3.64 -32.07 -16.01
C VAL A 287 -2.35 -32.58 -16.64
N PRO A 288 -2.40 -33.13 -17.88
CA PRO A 288 -1.19 -33.54 -18.57
C PRO A 288 -0.26 -32.34 -18.77
N PHE A 289 0.97 -32.44 -18.26
CA PHE A 289 1.94 -31.36 -18.35
C PHE A 289 3.18 -31.79 -19.14
N PRO A 290 3.62 -31.00 -20.12
CA PRO A 290 4.65 -31.45 -21.07
C PRO A 290 6.08 -31.38 -20.53
N ALA A 291 6.34 -30.71 -19.40
CA ALA A 291 7.71 -30.35 -19.02
C ALA A 291 7.95 -30.22 -17.51
N GLY A 292 8.92 -30.98 -17.00
CA GLY A 292 9.52 -30.76 -15.69
C GLY A 292 8.57 -30.80 -14.49
N LYS A 293 9.14 -30.57 -13.30
CA LYS A 293 8.38 -30.49 -12.05
C LYS A 293 7.77 -29.10 -11.86
N ILE A 294 6.48 -29.01 -11.59
CA ILE A 294 5.81 -27.74 -11.26
C ILE A 294 6.11 -27.37 -9.79
N VAL A 295 6.39 -26.09 -9.55
CA VAL A 295 6.70 -25.56 -8.19
C VAL A 295 5.72 -24.48 -7.72
N SER A 296 4.95 -23.89 -8.62
CA SER A 296 3.86 -22.96 -8.27
C SER A 296 2.82 -22.97 -9.39
N ALA A 297 1.55 -22.83 -9.00
CA ALA A 297 0.40 -22.83 -9.88
C ALA A 297 -0.62 -21.77 -9.43
N GLY A 298 -1.48 -21.34 -10.35
CA GLY A 298 -2.59 -20.43 -10.08
C GLY A 298 -3.65 -20.47 -11.17
N THR A 299 -4.89 -20.14 -10.83
CA THR A 299 -6.00 -19.98 -11.78
C THR A 299 -6.66 -18.62 -11.64
N THR A 300 -7.06 -18.09 -12.79
CA THR A 300 -8.03 -17.01 -12.90
C THR A 300 -9.44 -17.60 -13.07
N ALA A 301 -10.45 -16.76 -13.36
CA ALA A 301 -11.77 -17.22 -13.75
C ALA A 301 -11.81 -18.17 -14.96
N SER A 302 -10.84 -18.04 -15.86
CA SER A 302 -10.93 -18.66 -17.19
C SER A 302 -9.60 -19.19 -17.70
N SER A 303 -8.54 -19.15 -16.89
CA SER A 303 -7.18 -19.45 -17.32
C SER A 303 -6.31 -19.94 -16.19
N CYS A 304 -5.17 -20.53 -16.54
CA CYS A 304 -4.22 -21.09 -15.59
C CYS A 304 -2.81 -20.60 -15.90
N ILE A 305 -1.98 -20.56 -14.86
CA ILE A 305 -0.56 -20.27 -14.92
C ILE A 305 0.20 -21.25 -14.02
N VAL A 306 1.35 -21.72 -14.48
CA VAL A 306 2.30 -22.46 -13.65
C VAL A 306 3.72 -22.03 -13.94
N ASN A 307 4.63 -22.27 -12.99
CA ASN A 307 6.05 -22.31 -13.29
C ASN A 307 6.70 -23.60 -12.82
N THR A 308 7.69 -24.04 -13.60
CA THR A 308 8.49 -25.24 -13.34
C THR A 308 9.67 -24.94 -12.43
N GLU A 309 10.35 -25.99 -11.97
CA GLU A 309 11.60 -25.87 -11.20
C GLU A 309 12.76 -25.26 -11.99
N SER A 310 12.74 -25.31 -13.33
CA SER A 310 13.68 -24.59 -14.21
C SER A 310 13.35 -23.09 -14.31
N GLY A 311 12.16 -22.68 -13.86
CA GLY A 311 11.64 -21.32 -13.91
C GLY A 311 10.92 -20.96 -15.21
N GLU A 312 10.61 -21.95 -16.03
CA GLU A 312 9.78 -21.77 -17.22
C GLU A 312 8.33 -21.53 -16.80
N VAL A 313 7.66 -20.60 -17.47
CA VAL A 313 6.28 -20.22 -17.18
C VAL A 313 5.38 -20.72 -18.29
N TYR A 314 4.31 -21.41 -17.92
CA TYR A 314 3.30 -21.91 -18.85
C TYR A 314 1.93 -21.31 -18.52
N VAL A 315 1.19 -20.96 -19.56
CA VAL A 315 -0.17 -20.40 -19.47
C VAL A 315 -1.12 -21.10 -20.43
N TRP A 316 -2.39 -21.19 -20.04
CA TRP A 316 -3.46 -21.69 -20.91
C TRP A 316 -4.86 -21.25 -20.42
N GLY A 317 -5.91 -21.57 -21.18
CA GLY A 317 -7.28 -21.13 -20.99
C GLY A 317 -7.67 -19.97 -21.91
N VAL A 318 -8.59 -19.10 -21.48
CA VAL A 318 -9.16 -18.00 -22.27
C VAL A 318 -8.94 -16.64 -21.61
N GLY A 319 -8.43 -15.67 -22.36
CA GLY A 319 -8.32 -14.28 -21.91
C GLY A 319 -7.03 -13.60 -22.35
N LEU A 320 -6.53 -12.68 -21.52
CA LEU A 320 -5.27 -11.98 -21.75
C LEU A 320 -4.09 -12.78 -21.18
N LEU A 321 -3.68 -13.81 -21.92
CA LEU A 321 -2.72 -14.83 -21.48
C LEU A 321 -1.26 -14.35 -21.42
N GLY A 322 -0.93 -13.21 -22.02
CA GLY A 322 0.44 -12.67 -22.04
C GLY A 322 1.29 -13.12 -23.23
N LEU A 323 0.68 -13.77 -24.24
CA LEU A 323 1.33 -14.27 -25.47
C LEU A 323 0.98 -13.39 -26.69
N GLY A 324 1.00 -12.07 -26.50
CA GLY A 324 0.59 -11.10 -27.51
C GLY A 324 -0.92 -10.86 -27.57
N PRO A 325 -1.38 -9.91 -28.41
CA PRO A 325 -2.78 -9.48 -28.47
C PRO A 325 -3.71 -10.43 -29.24
N THR A 326 -3.15 -11.31 -30.08
CA THR A 326 -3.90 -12.21 -30.95
C THR A 326 -4.26 -13.53 -30.28
N THR A 327 -3.47 -13.94 -29.29
CA THR A 327 -3.63 -15.22 -28.60
C THR A 327 -4.60 -15.06 -27.43
N GLN A 328 -5.88 -15.38 -27.68
CA GLN A 328 -6.95 -15.24 -26.70
C GLN A 328 -7.41 -16.56 -26.07
N LYS A 329 -7.04 -17.69 -26.67
CA LYS A 329 -7.43 -19.02 -26.21
C LYS A 329 -6.30 -20.03 -26.44
N LEU A 330 -6.03 -20.86 -25.45
CA LEU A 330 -5.07 -21.96 -25.49
C LEU A 330 -5.67 -23.15 -24.74
N ASP A 331 -5.85 -24.27 -25.43
CA ASP A 331 -6.45 -25.49 -24.85
C ASP A 331 -5.43 -26.37 -24.11
N ARG A 332 -4.16 -25.96 -24.05
CA ARG A 332 -3.09 -26.73 -23.39
C ARG A 332 -2.03 -25.79 -22.81
N PRO A 333 -1.31 -26.22 -21.76
CA PRO A 333 -0.17 -25.47 -21.23
C PRO A 333 0.81 -25.08 -22.33
N THR A 334 1.03 -23.77 -22.49
CA THR A 334 1.88 -23.20 -23.53
C THR A 334 2.99 -22.39 -22.88
N LEU A 335 4.24 -22.66 -23.27
CA LEU A 335 5.42 -21.97 -22.77
C LEU A 335 5.39 -20.48 -23.16
N MET A 336 5.65 -19.61 -22.19
CA MET A 336 5.87 -18.19 -22.42
C MET A 336 7.31 -17.90 -22.82
N ASP A 337 7.51 -16.83 -23.59
CA ASP A 337 8.84 -16.35 -23.97
C ASP A 337 9.65 -15.95 -22.72
N GLN A 338 10.70 -16.70 -22.43
CA GLN A 338 11.57 -16.45 -21.26
C GLN A 338 12.21 -15.04 -21.21
N PRO A 339 12.49 -14.36 -22.35
CA PRO A 339 12.90 -12.96 -22.33
C PRO A 339 11.90 -12.00 -21.65
N LEU A 340 10.62 -12.36 -21.53
CA LEU A 340 9.63 -11.55 -20.81
C LEU A 340 9.96 -11.39 -19.32
N PHE A 341 10.71 -12.34 -18.75
CA PHE A 341 11.06 -12.38 -17.33
C PHE A 341 12.52 -11.97 -17.08
N ASP A 342 13.05 -11.10 -17.93
CA ASP A 342 14.45 -10.66 -17.96
C ASP A 342 15.45 -11.81 -18.22
N ASN A 343 15.00 -12.90 -18.87
CA ASN A 343 15.76 -14.16 -19.00
C ASN A 343 16.21 -14.73 -17.64
N LYS A 344 15.49 -14.42 -16.57
CA LYS A 344 15.76 -14.94 -15.22
C LYS A 344 14.72 -15.97 -14.83
N LYS A 345 15.17 -16.96 -14.06
CA LYS A 345 14.33 -18.00 -13.47
C LYS A 345 13.13 -17.39 -12.75
N VAL A 346 11.92 -17.77 -13.14
CA VAL A 346 10.70 -17.46 -12.36
C VAL A 346 10.63 -18.38 -11.15
N CYS A 347 10.44 -17.79 -9.96
CA CYS A 347 10.38 -18.52 -8.69
C CYS A 347 8.95 -18.80 -8.25
N LYS A 348 8.00 -17.90 -8.58
CA LYS A 348 6.62 -18.01 -8.15
C LYS A 348 5.68 -17.32 -9.12
N VAL A 349 4.50 -17.91 -9.29
CA VAL A 349 3.40 -17.33 -10.07
C VAL A 349 2.17 -17.09 -9.19
N TYR A 350 1.33 -16.18 -9.62
CA TYR A 350 0.10 -15.75 -8.96
C TYR A 350 -1.00 -15.57 -9.99
N ALA A 351 -2.24 -15.78 -9.57
CA ALA A 351 -3.41 -15.48 -10.37
C ALA A 351 -4.45 -14.77 -9.50
N GLY A 352 -4.98 -13.66 -10.00
CA GLY A 352 -6.21 -13.04 -9.53
C GLY A 352 -7.38 -13.42 -10.43
N ASN A 353 -8.53 -12.75 -10.28
CA ASN A 353 -9.74 -13.11 -11.04
C ASN A 353 -9.57 -13.03 -12.57
N THR A 354 -8.76 -12.08 -13.05
CA THR A 354 -8.56 -11.81 -14.49
C THR A 354 -7.12 -11.43 -14.83
N SER A 355 -6.19 -11.62 -13.90
CA SER A 355 -4.81 -11.16 -14.00
C SER A 355 -3.84 -12.20 -13.46
N PHE A 356 -2.61 -12.11 -13.93
CA PHE A 356 -1.50 -12.97 -13.56
C PHE A 356 -0.37 -12.15 -12.98
N GLY A 357 0.42 -12.79 -12.13
CA GLY A 357 1.68 -12.24 -11.65
C GLY A 357 2.79 -13.30 -11.64
N ALA A 358 4.03 -12.85 -11.77
CA ALA A 358 5.21 -13.70 -11.64
C ALA A 358 6.30 -12.95 -10.88
N ILE A 359 7.05 -13.66 -10.03
CA ILE A 359 8.23 -13.13 -9.36
C ILE A 359 9.44 -13.96 -9.79
N ASN A 360 10.46 -13.30 -10.34
CA ASN A 360 11.71 -13.96 -10.71
C ASN A 360 12.71 -14.03 -9.54
N HIS A 361 13.81 -14.75 -9.75
CA HIS A 361 14.86 -14.94 -8.74
C HIS A 361 15.54 -13.64 -8.28
N SER A 362 15.47 -12.56 -9.08
CA SER A 362 15.94 -11.24 -8.65
C SER A 362 14.92 -10.44 -7.81
N GLY A 363 13.79 -11.05 -7.45
CA GLY A 363 12.73 -10.40 -6.66
C GLY A 363 11.86 -9.44 -7.48
N ARG A 364 11.95 -9.48 -8.81
CA ARG A 364 11.17 -8.60 -9.67
C ARG A 364 9.76 -9.16 -9.90
N LEU A 365 8.75 -8.33 -9.70
CA LEU A 365 7.34 -8.63 -9.98
C LEU A 365 6.95 -8.22 -11.40
N PHE A 366 6.33 -9.14 -12.12
CA PHE A 366 5.71 -8.95 -13.43
C PHE A 366 4.20 -9.18 -13.28
N VAL A 367 3.36 -8.38 -13.94
CA VAL A 367 1.90 -8.49 -13.86
C VAL A 367 1.30 -8.25 -15.24
N TRP A 368 0.33 -9.07 -15.64
CA TRP A 368 -0.41 -8.93 -16.90
C TRP A 368 -1.85 -9.44 -16.76
N GLY A 369 -2.69 -9.18 -17.76
CA GLY A 369 -4.09 -9.56 -17.77
C GLY A 369 -5.04 -8.38 -17.93
N GLN A 370 -6.31 -8.55 -17.53
CA GLN A 370 -7.31 -7.49 -17.63
C GLN A 370 -7.11 -6.46 -16.51
N ASN A 371 -6.90 -5.20 -16.89
CA ASN A 371 -6.69 -4.10 -15.95
C ASN A 371 -8.02 -3.54 -15.42
N ARG A 372 -8.76 -4.32 -14.62
CA ARG A 372 -9.95 -3.81 -13.92
C ARG A 372 -9.50 -2.99 -12.70
N ALA A 373 -10.02 -1.78 -12.56
CA ALA A 373 -9.74 -0.88 -11.43
C ALA A 373 -8.25 -0.71 -11.10
N LEU A 374 -7.39 -0.72 -12.14
CA LEU A 374 -5.95 -0.44 -12.05
C LEU A 374 -5.16 -1.41 -11.17
N VAL A 375 -5.64 -2.64 -11.02
CA VAL A 375 -4.92 -3.71 -10.31
C VAL A 375 -3.63 -4.09 -11.05
N ILE A 376 -3.53 -3.77 -12.36
CA ILE A 376 -2.33 -3.95 -13.18
C ILE A 376 -1.72 -2.57 -13.45
N TRP A 377 -0.44 -2.43 -13.12
CA TRP A 377 0.32 -1.21 -13.30
C TRP A 377 0.83 -1.04 -14.72
N CYS A 378 0.41 0.03 -15.39
CA CYS A 378 1.08 0.55 -16.58
C CYS A 378 0.84 2.06 -16.71
N PHE A 379 1.90 2.81 -17.00
CA PHE A 379 1.81 4.21 -17.42
C PHE A 379 1.20 4.29 -18.83
N ASN A 380 -0.12 4.46 -18.92
CA ASN A 380 -0.86 5.27 -19.91
C ASN A 380 -2.32 4.80 -19.95
N VAL A 381 -3.25 5.73 -19.77
CA VAL A 381 -4.70 5.48 -19.87
C VAL A 381 -5.17 5.48 -21.34
N ASP A 382 -4.28 5.80 -22.28
CA ASP A 382 -4.62 5.79 -23.70
C ASP A 382 -3.89 4.70 -24.48
N ARG A 383 -4.71 3.78 -24.99
CA ARG A 383 -4.42 2.68 -25.92
C ARG A 383 -3.92 1.38 -25.26
N LEU A 384 -4.77 0.36 -25.38
CA LEU A 384 -4.39 -1.03 -25.66
C LEU A 384 -3.20 -1.07 -26.64
N TYR A 385 -2.54 -2.22 -26.71
CA TYR A 385 -1.47 -2.58 -27.64
C TYR A 385 -0.06 -2.54 -27.08
N LYS A 386 0.57 -3.71 -27.29
CA LYS A 386 1.96 -4.12 -27.10
C LYS A 386 2.23 -4.75 -25.73
N CYS A 387 2.59 -6.04 -25.79
CA CYS A 387 3.52 -6.65 -24.86
C CYS A 387 4.66 -5.67 -24.64
N PHE A 388 4.67 -5.00 -23.51
CA PHE A 388 5.77 -4.13 -23.17
C PHE A 388 6.37 -4.60 -21.87
N HIS A 389 7.63 -4.99 -22.02
CA HIS A 389 8.70 -4.65 -21.11
C HIS A 389 8.23 -3.74 -19.98
N CYS A 390 8.03 -4.33 -18.81
CA CYS A 390 8.55 -3.64 -17.66
C CYS A 390 10.07 -3.54 -17.93
N TYR A 391 10.55 -2.39 -18.36
CA TYR A 391 11.97 -2.08 -18.23
C TYR A 391 12.29 -2.10 -16.72
N VAL A 392 13.18 -3.00 -16.27
CA VAL A 392 14.04 -2.73 -15.11
C VAL A 392 15.27 -2.10 -15.73
N SER A 393 15.07 -0.93 -16.32
CA SER A 393 16.13 0.06 -16.42
C SER A 393 16.05 1.06 -15.27
N ASP A 394 14.92 1.16 -14.55
CA ASP A 394 14.82 2.00 -13.34
C ASP A 394 15.23 1.26 -12.06
N LEU A 395 15.82 0.07 -12.17
CA LEU A 395 16.23 -0.69 -10.99
C LEU A 395 17.62 -1.36 -11.06
N ILE A 396 18.27 -1.61 -12.23
CA ILE A 396 19.64 -2.21 -12.25
C ILE A 396 20.62 -1.67 -13.35
N THR A 397 20.28 -0.73 -14.26
CA THR A 397 21.34 -0.02 -15.03
C THR A 397 21.46 1.45 -14.65
N LEU A 398 21.76 1.66 -13.38
CA LEU A 398 22.75 2.61 -12.91
C LEU A 398 23.20 2.10 -11.54
N MET A 399 24.04 1.05 -11.53
CA MET A 399 25.14 1.03 -10.57
C MET A 399 26.09 2.18 -10.94
N SER A 400 25.62 3.40 -10.75
CA SER A 400 26.47 4.41 -10.19
C SER A 400 26.18 4.36 -8.69
N GLU A 401 27.22 4.36 -7.86
CA GLU A 401 27.09 4.29 -6.42
C GLU A 401 26.10 5.35 -5.93
N VAL A 402 24.88 4.91 -5.60
CA VAL A 402 23.88 5.78 -5.00
C VAL A 402 24.35 6.00 -3.58
N VAL A 403 24.96 7.14 -3.36
CA VAL A 403 25.39 7.59 -2.05
C VAL A 403 24.14 7.91 -1.24
N ARG A 404 23.86 7.15 -0.19
CA ARG A 404 22.65 7.34 0.62
C ARG A 404 22.96 8.19 1.82
N ALA A 405 22.10 9.15 2.10
CA ALA A 405 22.20 10.00 3.27
C ALA A 405 20.90 9.95 4.09
N ALA A 406 20.96 10.27 5.37
CA ALA A 406 19.76 10.38 6.19
C ALA A 406 19.94 11.46 7.24
N GLY A 407 18.83 12.11 7.59
CA GLY A 407 18.84 13.30 8.45
C GLY A 407 17.50 13.56 9.10
N LEU A 408 17.43 14.51 10.03
CA LEU A 408 16.16 14.94 10.61
C LEU A 408 15.81 16.35 10.16
N VAL A 409 14.55 16.56 9.81
CA VAL A 409 14.02 17.92 9.68
C VAL A 409 13.63 18.36 11.08
N VAL A 410 14.49 19.19 11.66
CA VAL A 410 14.35 19.70 13.03
C VAL A 410 13.74 21.08 12.98
N PHE A 411 12.69 21.29 13.77
CA PHE A 411 12.01 22.58 13.87
C PHE A 411 11.80 22.95 15.33
N ARG A 412 11.69 24.25 15.61
CA ARG A 412 11.35 24.77 16.94
C ARG A 412 10.21 25.78 16.84
N ARG A 413 9.49 26.02 17.92
CA ARG A 413 8.47 27.08 18.00
C ARG A 413 8.92 28.19 18.94
N LEU A 414 8.99 29.43 18.46
CA LEU A 414 9.20 30.63 19.26
C LEU A 414 8.06 31.61 19.02
N LEU A 415 7.27 31.87 20.06
CA LEU A 415 6.03 32.64 19.99
C LEU A 415 5.13 32.08 18.88
N ASN A 416 4.65 32.87 17.91
CA ASN A 416 3.74 32.37 16.87
C ASN A 416 4.44 32.09 15.53
N ARG A 417 5.62 31.48 15.66
CA ARG A 417 6.54 31.23 14.56
C ARG A 417 7.23 29.85 14.77
N VAL A 418 7.02 28.86 13.88
CA VAL A 418 7.85 27.62 13.81
C VAL A 418 9.06 27.75 12.87
N GLU A 419 10.23 27.85 13.48
CA GLU A 419 11.49 28.01 12.76
C GLU A 419 12.08 26.66 12.38
N PHE A 420 12.39 26.46 11.10
CA PHE A 420 13.12 25.29 10.62
C PHE A 420 14.63 25.48 10.74
N LEU A 421 15.33 24.45 11.21
CA LEU A 421 16.78 24.45 11.26
C LEU A 421 17.34 23.96 9.91
N LEU A 422 17.94 24.88 9.16
CA LEU A 422 18.71 24.60 7.94
C LEU A 422 20.19 24.93 8.15
N LEU A 423 21.07 24.06 7.67
CA LEU A 423 22.53 24.19 7.75
C LEU A 423 23.10 24.42 6.35
N GLN A 424 23.97 25.42 6.17
CA GLN A 424 24.67 25.63 4.90
C GLN A 424 25.85 24.67 4.78
N ALA A 425 25.98 24.00 3.64
CA ALA A 425 27.15 23.22 3.31
C ALA A 425 28.41 24.11 3.30
N SER A 426 29.53 23.63 3.86
CA SER A 426 30.79 24.37 3.97
C SER A 426 31.61 24.45 2.67
N TYR A 427 31.06 23.97 1.56
CA TYR A 427 31.69 23.91 0.24
C TYR A 427 30.74 24.38 -0.85
N GLU A 428 31.30 24.83 -1.97
CA GLU A 428 30.52 25.36 -3.09
C GLU A 428 29.55 24.32 -3.66
N PRO A 429 28.33 24.74 -4.00
CA PRO A 429 27.87 26.13 -4.10
C PRO A 429 27.03 26.56 -2.88
N TYR A 430 27.42 26.10 -1.69
CA TYR A 430 26.93 26.60 -0.40
C TYR A 430 25.40 26.57 -0.26
N HIS A 431 24.84 25.37 -0.38
CA HIS A 431 23.41 25.09 -0.33
C HIS A 431 22.95 24.79 1.10
N TRP A 432 21.69 25.09 1.41
CA TRP A 432 21.12 24.93 2.75
C TRP A 432 20.25 23.67 2.83
N THR A 433 20.52 22.81 3.81
CA THR A 433 19.81 21.53 4.01
C THR A 433 19.58 21.21 5.49
N PRO A 434 18.55 20.41 5.83
CA PRO A 434 18.42 19.83 7.17
C PRO A 434 19.64 18.97 7.53
N PRO A 435 19.99 18.84 8.82
CA PRO A 435 21.15 18.05 9.26
C PRO A 435 21.03 16.60 8.77
N LYS A 436 22.04 16.15 8.04
CA LYS A 436 22.06 14.87 7.32
C LYS A 436 23.49 14.45 7.00
N GLY A 437 23.75 13.15 7.04
CA GLY A 437 25.03 12.61 6.58
C GLY A 437 24.89 11.21 6.00
N HIS A 438 26.03 10.61 5.65
CA HIS A 438 26.05 9.35 4.91
C HIS A 438 25.55 8.19 5.76
N VAL A 439 24.84 7.26 5.12
CA VAL A 439 24.42 5.99 5.73
C VAL A 439 25.55 4.99 5.52
N ASP A 440 26.16 4.50 6.61
CA ASP A 440 27.27 3.55 6.54
C ASP A 440 26.83 2.15 6.06
N PRO A 441 27.74 1.33 5.49
CA PRO A 441 27.40 -0.01 5.01
C PRO A 441 26.81 -0.91 6.11
N GLY A 442 25.51 -1.22 5.99
CA GLY A 442 24.76 -2.04 6.96
C GLY A 442 24.02 -1.25 8.05
N GLU A 443 24.12 0.08 8.04
CA GLU A 443 23.40 0.98 8.95
C GLU A 443 21.97 1.31 8.43
N ASP A 444 20.99 1.40 9.33
CA ASP A 444 19.60 1.81 8.98
C ASP A 444 19.50 3.34 8.87
N GLU A 445 18.72 3.84 7.91
CA GLU A 445 18.58 5.28 7.61
C GLU A 445 18.12 6.09 8.83
N TRP A 446 17.36 5.47 9.73
CA TRP A 446 16.95 6.08 10.98
C TRP A 446 18.10 6.24 11.99
N VAL A 447 18.98 5.24 12.06
CA VAL A 447 20.14 5.26 12.97
C VAL A 447 21.14 6.31 12.49
N ALA A 448 21.36 6.36 11.17
CA ALA A 448 22.12 7.42 10.53
C ALA A 448 21.48 8.81 10.73
N ALA A 449 20.17 8.99 10.52
CA ALA A 449 19.50 10.29 10.74
C ALA A 449 19.65 10.83 12.18
N LEU A 450 19.64 9.96 13.19
CA LEU A 450 19.82 10.34 14.60
C LEU A 450 21.28 10.65 14.95
N ARG A 451 22.22 9.83 14.46
CA ARG A 451 23.66 10.04 14.63
C ARG A 451 24.09 11.36 13.98
N GLU A 452 23.69 11.60 12.74
CA GLU A 452 24.04 12.77 11.94
C GLU A 452 23.36 14.06 12.45
N THR A 453 22.13 13.99 12.93
CA THR A 453 21.47 15.15 13.58
C THR A 453 22.16 15.55 14.89
N ASN A 454 22.78 14.60 15.60
CA ASN A 454 23.61 14.91 16.77
C ASN A 454 25.00 15.45 16.36
N GLU A 455 25.64 14.87 15.36
CA GLU A 455 26.97 15.28 14.89
C GLU A 455 26.97 16.67 14.21
N GLU A 456 25.92 17.02 13.44
CA GLU A 456 25.85 18.29 12.70
C GLU A 456 25.08 19.42 13.42
N ALA A 457 24.09 19.08 14.27
CA ALA A 457 23.27 20.06 14.99
C ALA A 457 23.33 19.95 16.53
N GLY A 458 24.07 18.97 17.08
CA GLY A 458 24.29 18.83 18.53
C GLY A 458 23.08 18.36 19.34
N LEU A 459 22.04 17.82 18.68
CA LEU A 459 20.77 17.45 19.31
C LEU A 459 20.66 15.93 19.52
N LEU A 460 20.56 15.51 20.78
CA LEU A 460 20.40 14.10 21.16
C LEU A 460 18.94 13.65 20.97
N GLN A 461 18.74 12.37 20.62
CA GLN A 461 17.42 11.76 20.45
C GLN A 461 16.47 11.98 21.64
N GLU A 462 17.01 11.96 22.86
CA GLU A 462 16.26 12.14 24.11
C GLU A 462 15.65 13.54 24.23
N GLN A 463 16.28 14.50 23.55
CA GLN A 463 15.84 15.87 23.45
C GLN A 463 14.85 16.01 22.30
N LEU A 464 14.44 14.94 21.59
CA LEU A 464 13.64 14.95 20.36
C LEU A 464 12.46 13.95 20.42
N ASN A 465 11.22 14.43 20.46
CA ASN A 465 9.99 13.74 20.06
C ASN A 465 9.95 13.49 18.54
N ILE A 466 10.47 12.34 18.11
CA ILE A 466 10.50 11.95 16.70
C ILE A 466 9.17 11.34 16.27
N TYR A 467 8.57 11.91 15.23
CA TYR A 467 7.34 11.47 14.59
C TYR A 467 7.68 10.48 13.46
N GLU A 468 7.77 9.19 13.81
CA GLU A 468 8.26 8.12 12.90
C GLU A 468 7.41 7.92 11.63
N ASP A 469 6.16 8.37 11.68
CA ASP A 469 5.17 8.22 10.61
C ASP A 469 5.32 9.28 9.51
N CYS A 470 6.13 10.31 9.76
CA CYS A 470 6.39 11.42 8.86
C CYS A 470 7.83 11.34 8.34
N HIS A 471 7.98 10.81 7.14
CA HIS A 471 9.27 10.74 6.46
C HIS A 471 9.16 10.87 4.95
N GLU A 472 10.21 11.40 4.34
CA GLU A 472 10.27 11.62 2.90
C GLU A 472 11.67 11.33 2.35
N THR A 473 11.74 10.84 1.10
CA THR A 473 13.01 10.54 0.41
C THR A 473 13.15 11.47 -0.80
N LEU A 474 14.21 12.27 -0.81
CA LEU A 474 14.49 13.22 -1.87
C LEU A 474 15.58 12.65 -2.80
N CYS A 475 15.34 12.75 -4.11
CA CYS A 475 16.26 12.36 -5.18
C CYS A 475 16.55 13.60 -6.03
N TYR A 476 17.82 13.94 -6.25
CA TYR A 476 18.24 15.16 -6.95
C TYR A 476 19.08 14.85 -8.20
N GLU A 477 18.93 15.69 -9.24
CA GLU A 477 19.92 15.89 -10.30
C GLU A 477 20.32 17.38 -10.29
N ALA A 478 21.62 17.69 -10.20
CA ALA A 478 22.11 19.04 -9.88
C ALA A 478 22.10 20.00 -11.10
N SER A 479 21.58 21.24 -10.95
CA SER A 479 21.87 22.42 -11.81
C SER A 479 21.38 23.77 -11.20
N TYR A 480 22.08 24.89 -11.46
CA TYR A 480 22.02 26.20 -10.72
C TYR A 480 21.53 27.46 -11.54
N GLU A 481 20.83 28.39 -10.83
CA GLU A 481 20.61 29.89 -10.96
C GLU A 481 19.79 30.61 -12.08
N PRO A 482 19.22 31.88 -11.90
CA PRO A 482 19.49 33.00 -10.92
C PRO A 482 18.28 33.62 -10.07
N TYR A 483 18.52 34.70 -9.25
CA TYR A 483 17.78 35.22 -8.03
C TYR A 483 16.68 36.34 -8.15
N HIS A 484 15.84 36.58 -7.09
CA HIS A 484 14.67 37.53 -7.03
C HIS A 484 14.29 38.09 -5.61
N TRP A 485 13.54 39.22 -5.52
CA TRP A 485 13.09 39.90 -4.27
C TRP A 485 11.62 39.61 -3.90
N THR A 486 11.32 39.23 -2.65
CA THR A 486 9.94 38.94 -2.20
C THR A 486 9.68 39.26 -0.72
N PRO A 487 8.42 39.52 -0.31
CA PRO A 487 8.03 39.57 1.09
C PRO A 487 8.19 38.19 1.77
N PRO A 488 8.24 38.15 3.11
CA PRO A 488 8.45 36.92 3.84
C PRO A 488 7.41 35.84 3.51
N LYS A 489 7.86 34.66 3.12
CA LYS A 489 7.03 33.56 2.68
C LYS A 489 7.80 32.25 2.76
N GLY A 490 7.13 31.21 3.20
CA GLY A 490 7.63 29.86 3.04
C GLY A 490 6.50 28.87 2.87
N HIS A 491 6.84 27.59 2.95
CA HIS A 491 5.87 26.55 2.67
C HIS A 491 4.95 26.38 3.88
N VAL A 492 3.66 26.22 3.61
CA VAL A 492 2.67 25.94 4.67
C VAL A 492 2.94 24.54 5.18
N ASP A 493 3.33 24.42 6.45
CA ASP A 493 3.74 23.14 6.98
C ASP A 493 2.57 22.17 7.12
N PRO A 494 2.82 20.86 7.01
CA PRO A 494 1.77 19.87 7.20
C PRO A 494 1.13 19.96 8.61
N GLY A 495 -0.13 20.34 8.67
CA GLY A 495 -0.90 20.51 9.92
C GLY A 495 -0.86 21.93 10.49
N GLU A 496 -0.11 22.82 9.85
CA GLU A 496 -0.17 24.26 10.02
C GLU A 496 -1.22 24.80 9.03
N ASP A 497 -2.12 25.68 9.50
CA ASP A 497 -2.95 26.41 8.55
C ASP A 497 -2.14 27.54 7.90
N GLU A 498 -2.59 28.00 6.74
CA GLU A 498 -1.84 28.98 5.95
C GLU A 498 -1.56 30.30 6.74
N TRP A 499 -2.38 30.61 7.75
CA TRP A 499 -2.26 31.78 8.61
C TRP A 499 -1.13 31.62 9.65
N VAL A 500 -1.02 30.44 10.27
CA VAL A 500 0.07 30.11 11.20
C VAL A 500 1.41 30.02 10.46
N ALA A 501 1.39 29.53 9.20
CA ALA A 501 2.56 29.54 8.32
C ALA A 501 3.02 30.96 7.93
N ALA A 502 2.09 31.86 7.58
CA ALA A 502 2.44 33.24 7.21
C ALA A 502 3.07 34.03 8.38
N LEU A 503 2.56 33.83 9.59
CA LEU A 503 3.10 34.50 10.78
C LEU A 503 4.51 34.01 11.09
N ARG A 504 4.70 32.70 11.00
CA ARG A 504 5.95 31.99 11.21
C ARG A 504 7.08 32.40 10.28
N GLU A 505 6.82 32.35 8.99
CA GLU A 505 7.80 32.71 7.95
C GLU A 505 8.20 34.19 8.09
N THR A 506 7.29 35.06 8.56
CA THR A 506 7.62 36.47 8.86
C THR A 506 8.63 36.62 10.02
N ASN A 507 8.82 35.65 10.94
CA ASN A 507 9.90 35.68 11.95
C ASN A 507 11.21 35.22 11.37
N GLU A 508 11.13 34.12 10.64
CA GLU A 508 12.32 33.39 10.26
C GLU A 508 13.10 34.20 9.25
N GLU A 509 12.40 34.91 8.39
CA GLU A 509 13.01 35.68 7.31
C GLU A 509 13.29 37.15 7.69
N ALA A 510 12.50 37.75 8.60
CA ALA A 510 12.61 39.18 8.98
C ALA A 510 12.80 39.46 10.49
N GLY A 511 12.81 38.43 11.34
CA GLY A 511 13.07 38.54 12.79
C GLY A 511 11.97 39.24 13.60
N LEU A 512 10.82 39.52 13.00
CA LEU A 512 9.68 40.15 13.66
C LEU A 512 8.96 39.08 14.49
N LEU A 513 8.23 39.36 15.56
CA LEU A 513 7.41 38.39 16.33
C LEU A 513 5.93 38.78 16.25
N GLN A 514 4.97 37.86 16.47
CA GLN A 514 3.54 38.18 16.22
C GLN A 514 3.05 39.31 17.13
N GLU A 515 3.48 39.34 18.38
CA GLU A 515 3.18 40.45 19.29
C GLU A 515 3.71 41.82 18.83
N GLN A 516 4.67 41.86 17.90
CA GLN A 516 5.18 43.09 17.29
C GLN A 516 4.33 43.54 16.08
N LEU A 517 3.31 42.79 15.66
CA LEU A 517 2.50 43.06 14.47
C LEU A 517 1.03 43.31 14.81
N ASN A 518 0.40 44.27 14.13
CA ASN A 518 -1.06 44.43 14.02
C ASN A 518 -1.51 43.78 12.71
N ILE A 519 -2.12 42.59 12.75
CA ILE A 519 -2.44 41.81 11.55
C ILE A 519 -3.93 41.95 11.21
N TYR A 520 -4.26 42.17 9.94
CA TYR A 520 -5.63 42.31 9.45
C TYR A 520 -6.10 40.97 8.86
N GLU A 521 -6.66 40.07 9.68
CA GLU A 521 -6.97 38.67 9.32
C GLU A 521 -7.88 38.52 8.09
N ASP A 522 -8.79 39.48 7.89
CA ASP A 522 -9.73 39.55 6.76
C ASP A 522 -9.10 40.06 5.44
N CYS A 523 -7.89 40.61 5.49
CA CYS A 523 -7.21 41.17 4.32
C CYS A 523 -6.03 40.28 3.88
N HIS A 524 -6.31 39.40 2.92
CA HIS A 524 -5.36 38.44 2.37
C HIS A 524 -5.56 38.19 0.88
N GLU A 525 -4.56 37.61 0.23
CA GLU A 525 -4.63 37.25 -1.19
C GLU A 525 -3.74 36.06 -1.53
N THR A 526 -4.24 35.20 -2.42
CA THR A 526 -3.51 34.03 -2.93
C THR A 526 -2.98 34.29 -4.33
N LEU A 527 -1.65 34.27 -4.49
CA LEU A 527 -0.98 34.30 -5.79
C LEU A 527 -0.78 32.88 -6.31
N CYS A 528 -1.09 32.65 -7.58
CA CYS A 528 -0.78 31.41 -8.29
C CYS A 528 0.15 31.74 -9.45
N TYR A 529 1.33 31.11 -9.52
CA TYR A 529 2.29 31.31 -10.60
C TYR A 529 3.04 30.02 -10.87
N GLU A 530 3.60 29.87 -12.07
CA GLU A 530 4.35 28.67 -12.44
C GLU A 530 5.84 28.83 -12.18
N VAL A 531 6.45 27.84 -11.53
CA VAL A 531 7.89 27.77 -11.34
C VAL A 531 8.39 26.52 -12.04
N LYS A 532 9.20 26.70 -13.09
CA LYS A 532 9.74 25.60 -13.92
C LYS A 532 8.65 24.66 -14.46
N GLY A 533 7.54 25.23 -14.93
CA GLY A 533 6.41 24.50 -15.55
C GLY A 533 5.50 23.76 -14.58
N LYS A 534 5.58 24.07 -13.27
CA LYS A 534 4.66 23.55 -12.25
C LYS A 534 3.90 24.70 -11.58
N PRO A 535 2.56 24.62 -11.46
CA PRO A 535 1.78 25.63 -10.77
C PRO A 535 2.09 25.61 -9.27
N LYS A 536 2.43 26.78 -8.74
CA LYS A 536 2.70 27.05 -7.33
C LYS A 536 1.69 28.09 -6.84
N THR A 537 1.25 27.93 -5.59
CA THR A 537 0.27 28.81 -4.95
C THR A 537 0.83 29.31 -3.62
N VAL A 538 0.77 30.62 -3.37
CA VAL A 538 1.29 31.29 -2.17
C VAL A 538 0.26 32.30 -1.69
N LYS A 539 -0.02 32.36 -0.40
CA LYS A 539 -1.02 33.28 0.18
C LYS A 539 -0.38 34.24 1.18
N TYR A 540 -0.72 35.53 1.07
CA TYR A 540 -0.19 36.60 1.91
C TYR A 540 -1.30 37.28 2.69
N TRP A 541 -1.00 37.68 3.93
CA TRP A 541 -1.84 38.48 4.79
C TRP A 541 -1.19 39.82 5.08
N LEU A 542 -1.99 40.88 5.19
CA LEU A 542 -1.52 42.21 5.51
C LEU A 542 -1.28 42.37 7.02
N ALA A 543 -0.09 42.85 7.40
CA ALA A 543 0.25 43.20 8.78
C ALA A 543 1.00 44.54 8.87
N GLN A 544 0.71 45.34 9.90
CA GLN A 544 1.44 46.56 10.25
C GLN A 544 2.40 46.27 11.41
N LEU A 545 3.68 46.60 11.27
CA LEU A 545 4.65 46.50 12.35
C LEU A 545 4.42 47.61 13.39
N LYS A 546 4.41 47.26 14.68
CA LYS A 546 4.15 48.19 15.80
C LYS A 546 5.31 49.14 16.06
N ASN A 547 6.55 48.71 15.79
CA ASN A 547 7.75 49.53 15.96
C ASN A 547 8.70 49.33 14.74
N PRO A 548 8.96 50.37 13.93
CA PRO A 548 9.42 50.21 12.54
C PRO A 548 10.88 49.74 12.34
N ASP A 549 11.70 49.70 13.39
CA ASP A 549 13.16 49.47 13.28
C ASP A 549 13.63 48.06 13.74
N ASP A 550 12.72 47.14 14.05
CA ASP A 550 13.02 45.84 14.69
C ASP A 550 13.40 44.70 13.74
N VAL A 551 13.62 44.97 12.45
CA VAL A 551 13.88 43.92 11.45
C VAL A 551 15.28 43.34 11.60
N LYS A 552 15.35 42.01 11.73
CA LYS A 552 16.61 41.25 11.76
C LYS A 552 16.62 40.23 10.63
N LEU A 553 17.52 40.47 9.68
CA LEU A 553 17.66 39.65 8.50
C LEU A 553 18.16 38.24 8.85
N SER A 554 17.50 37.23 8.28
CA SER A 554 17.96 35.86 8.38
C SER A 554 19.19 35.61 7.51
N HIS A 555 19.88 34.51 7.76
CA HIS A 555 21.04 34.08 6.98
C HIS A 555 20.68 33.62 5.56
N GLU A 556 19.39 33.43 5.27
CA GLU A 556 18.86 33.01 3.96
C GLU A 556 18.63 34.17 3.00
N HIS A 557 18.60 35.40 3.54
CA HIS A 557 18.39 36.61 2.77
C HIS A 557 19.68 37.43 2.77
N GLN A 558 20.05 37.93 1.60
CA GLN A 558 21.31 38.69 1.44
C GLN A 558 21.15 40.16 1.83
N ASN A 559 19.94 40.71 1.76
CA ASN A 559 19.64 42.09 2.14
C ASN A 559 18.13 42.27 2.44
N TRP A 560 17.75 43.34 3.17
CA TRP A 560 16.35 43.78 3.36
C TRP A 560 16.23 45.30 3.19
N LYS A 561 15.03 45.77 2.85
CA LYS A 561 14.75 47.19 2.68
C LYS A 561 13.27 47.51 2.95
N TRP A 562 13.00 48.60 3.66
CA TRP A 562 11.69 49.25 3.67
C TRP A 562 11.52 50.10 2.40
N ALA A 563 10.45 49.90 1.62
CA ALA A 563 10.23 50.56 0.34
C ALA A 563 8.79 51.10 0.22
N GLU A 564 8.62 52.28 -0.39
CA GLU A 564 7.31 52.85 -0.69
C GLU A 564 6.62 52.10 -1.86
N LEU A 565 5.30 52.24 -2.03
CA LEU A 565 4.50 51.38 -2.90
C LEU A 565 5.06 51.24 -4.32
N ASP A 566 5.32 52.36 -5.01
CA ASP A 566 5.77 52.33 -6.40
C ASP A 566 7.18 51.74 -6.54
N GLU A 567 8.02 51.89 -5.51
CA GLU A 567 9.36 51.28 -5.47
C GLU A 567 9.28 49.77 -5.17
N ALA A 568 8.46 49.36 -4.20
CA ALA A 568 8.23 47.96 -3.85
C ALA A 568 7.70 47.15 -5.04
N VAL A 569 6.77 47.71 -5.80
CA VAL A 569 6.26 47.12 -7.06
C VAL A 569 7.38 46.94 -8.09
N LYS A 570 8.27 47.93 -8.19
CA LYS A 570 9.34 47.93 -9.20
C LYS A 570 10.46 46.92 -8.89
N ILE A 571 10.82 46.74 -7.61
CA ILE A 571 11.90 45.82 -7.21
C ILE A 571 11.46 44.35 -7.11
N ALA A 572 10.17 44.09 -6.87
CA ALA A 572 9.64 42.74 -6.82
C ALA A 572 9.64 42.05 -8.20
N ASP A 573 9.64 42.83 -9.29
CA ASP A 573 9.82 42.39 -10.70
C ASP A 573 8.82 41.32 -11.21
N TYR A 574 7.73 41.07 -10.47
CA TYR A 574 6.62 40.19 -10.86
C TYR A 574 5.30 40.96 -10.87
N ALA A 575 4.55 40.88 -11.98
CA ALA A 575 3.30 41.65 -12.18
C ALA A 575 2.23 41.31 -11.14
N GLU A 576 2.14 40.03 -10.76
CA GLU A 576 1.21 39.48 -9.78
C GLU A 576 1.53 39.97 -8.36
N MET A 577 2.82 40.09 -8.02
CA MET A 577 3.26 40.67 -6.75
C MET A 577 3.00 42.19 -6.69
N GLY A 578 3.20 42.90 -7.80
CA GLY A 578 2.89 44.32 -7.88
C GLY A 578 1.39 44.63 -7.73
N ALA A 579 0.52 43.74 -8.23
CA ALA A 579 -0.93 43.84 -8.05
C ALA A 579 -1.36 43.59 -6.60
N LEU A 580 -0.73 42.61 -5.93
CA LEU A 580 -0.94 42.34 -4.50
C LEU A 580 -0.66 43.57 -3.63
N LEU A 581 0.49 44.22 -3.84
CA LEU A 581 0.91 45.37 -3.04
C LEU A 581 -0.04 46.58 -3.22
N ARG A 582 -0.51 46.85 -4.45
CA ARG A 582 -1.50 47.91 -4.72
C ARG A 582 -2.86 47.64 -4.06
N LYS A 583 -3.30 46.38 -4.04
CA LYS A 583 -4.54 45.96 -3.37
C LYS A 583 -4.47 46.20 -1.86
N PHE A 584 -3.37 45.79 -1.22
CA PHE A 584 -3.18 46.01 0.22
C PHE A 584 -2.99 47.49 0.57
N HIS A 585 -2.33 48.29 -0.28
CA HIS A 585 -2.21 49.73 -0.07
C HIS A 585 -3.57 50.46 -0.11
N ALA A 586 -4.44 50.11 -1.06
CA ALA A 586 -5.78 50.68 -1.14
C ALA A 586 -6.67 50.29 0.06
N TYR A 587 -6.48 49.09 0.62
CA TYR A 587 -7.13 48.66 1.86
C TYR A 587 -6.68 49.51 3.06
N ILE A 588 -5.37 49.79 3.16
CA ILE A 588 -4.80 50.64 4.23
C ILE A 588 -5.29 52.08 4.15
N ALA A 589 -5.32 52.67 2.95
CA ALA A 589 -5.78 54.05 2.74
C ALA A 589 -7.24 54.30 3.15
N ASN A 590 -8.03 53.23 3.36
CA ASN A 590 -9.43 53.30 3.76
C ASN A 590 -9.68 52.89 5.24
N LEU A 591 -8.65 52.46 5.98
CA LEU A 591 -8.72 52.23 7.42
C LEU A 591 -8.62 53.59 8.13
N LYS A 592 -9.71 54.05 8.76
CA LYS A 592 -9.76 55.30 9.53
C LYS A 592 -9.10 55.19 10.89
#